data_AF-A0A890W265-F1
#
_entry.id   AF-A0A890W265-F1
#
_cell.length_a   1.000
_cell.length_b   1.000
_cell.length_c   1.000
_cell.angle_alpha   90.00
_cell.angle_beta   90.00
_cell.angle_gamma   90.00
#
_symmetry.space_group_name_H-M   'P 1'
#
loop_
_entity.id
_entity.type
_entity.pdbx_description
1 polymer ?
#
loop_
_entity_poly.entity_id
_entity_poly.type
_entity_poly.pdbx_seq_one_letter_code
_entity_poly.pdbx_strand_id
1 'polypeptide(L)'
;MAIHLYKTSTPSTRNGAVDSRQVKSNPRNHLIYGQHRCGKGRNARGIITAGHRGGGHKRLYRKIDFRRNEKDIYGRIVTIEYDPNRNAYICLIHYGDGEKKYILHPRGAIIGDTIVSGTEVPIKMGNALPLTDMPLGTAIHNIEITLGKGGQLARAAGAVAKLIAKEGKSATLKLPSGEVRLISKNCSATVGQVGNVGVNQKNLGRAGSKCWLGKRPVVRGVVMNPVDHPHGGGEGRAPIGRKKPATPWGFPALGKRSRKRNKYSDNLILRRRSK
;
A
#
# COMPACT_ATOMS: atom_id res chain seq x y z
N MET A 1 -1.30 -17.75 -8.22
CA MET A 1 -1.31 -17.75 -6.74
C MET A 1 -2.58 -18.45 -6.33
N ALA A 2 -2.46 -19.53 -5.56
CA ALA A 2 -3.62 -20.32 -5.12
C ALA A 2 -4.04 -19.85 -3.72
N ILE A 3 -5.35 -19.74 -3.51
CA ILE A 3 -5.93 -19.43 -2.20
C ILE A 3 -6.41 -20.75 -1.63
N HIS A 4 -5.98 -21.04 -0.40
CA HIS A 4 -6.43 -22.23 0.30
C HIS A 4 -7.70 -21.89 1.08
N LEU A 5 -8.79 -22.57 0.74
CA LEU A 5 -10.03 -22.53 1.51
C LEU A 5 -9.91 -23.45 2.71
N TYR A 6 -10.38 -23.03 3.88
CA TYR A 6 -10.41 -23.91 5.03
C TYR A 6 -11.47 -25.01 4.86
N LYS A 7 -11.22 -26.17 5.46
CA LYS A 7 -12.29 -27.17 5.67
C LYS A 7 -13.40 -26.52 6.50
N THR A 8 -14.65 -26.83 6.15
CA THR A 8 -15.86 -26.28 6.78
C THR A 8 -16.18 -26.95 8.12
N SER A 9 -15.18 -27.00 9.03
CA SER A 9 -15.30 -27.65 10.34
C SER A 9 -15.96 -26.77 11.40
N THR A 10 -15.85 -25.45 11.30
CA THR A 10 -16.47 -24.51 12.23
C THR A 10 -17.24 -23.43 11.46
N PRO A 11 -18.25 -22.77 12.07
CA PRO A 11 -18.95 -21.64 11.44
C PRO A 11 -17.98 -20.53 11.01
N SER A 12 -16.90 -20.35 11.78
CA SER A 12 -15.89 -19.32 11.53
C SER A 12 -14.94 -19.62 10.37
N THR A 13 -14.72 -20.90 10.04
CA THR A 13 -13.80 -21.35 8.98
C THR A 13 -14.50 -21.58 7.65
N ARG A 14 -15.83 -21.71 7.63
CA ARG A 14 -16.64 -21.99 6.42
C ARG A 14 -16.33 -21.06 5.24
N ASN A 15 -16.14 -19.77 5.51
CA ASN A 15 -15.84 -18.74 4.50
C ASN A 15 -14.40 -18.21 4.61
N GLY A 16 -13.54 -18.87 5.39
CA GLY A 16 -12.18 -18.41 5.63
C GLY A 16 -11.24 -18.82 4.50
N ALA A 17 -10.40 -17.89 4.05
CA ALA A 17 -9.46 -18.12 2.96
C ALA A 17 -8.07 -17.56 3.30
N VAL A 18 -7.03 -18.36 3.10
CA VAL A 18 -5.63 -18.01 3.44
C VAL A 18 -4.72 -18.24 2.23
N ASP A 19 -3.59 -17.54 2.24
CA ASP A 19 -2.55 -17.74 1.24
C ASP A 19 -1.94 -19.12 1.35
N SER A 20 -1.76 -19.83 0.24
CA SER A 20 -1.07 -21.12 0.25
C SER A 20 0.45 -20.99 0.37
N ARG A 21 1.01 -19.79 0.13
CA ARG A 21 2.46 -19.60 0.13
C ARG A 21 3.00 -19.63 1.56
N GLN A 22 3.60 -20.75 1.95
CA GLN A 22 4.50 -20.81 3.10
C GLN A 22 5.71 -19.93 2.80
N VAL A 23 5.83 -18.83 3.53
CA VAL A 23 6.98 -17.94 3.43
C VAL A 23 7.97 -18.32 4.51
N LYS A 24 9.21 -18.67 4.11
CA LYS A 24 10.27 -19.05 5.05
C LYS A 24 10.52 -17.90 6.03
N SER A 25 10.52 -18.20 7.32
CA SER A 25 10.92 -17.28 8.37
C SER A 25 12.43 -17.32 8.54
N ASN A 26 13.11 -16.24 8.19
CA ASN A 26 14.54 -16.10 8.42
C ASN A 26 14.83 -15.54 9.82
N PRO A 27 16.04 -15.81 10.36
CA PRO A 27 16.51 -15.20 11.59
C PRO A 27 16.55 -13.67 11.48
N ARG A 28 16.59 -13.01 12.64
CA ARG A 28 16.43 -11.57 12.74
C ARG A 28 17.64 -10.84 12.15
N ASN A 29 17.47 -10.24 10.97
CA ASN A 29 18.48 -9.40 10.33
C ASN A 29 18.56 -7.99 10.98
N HIS A 30 19.70 -7.30 10.80
CA HIS A 30 19.92 -5.90 11.22
C HIS A 30 18.92 -4.89 10.61
N LEU A 31 18.17 -5.31 9.58
CA LEU A 31 17.13 -4.55 8.91
C LEU A 31 15.77 -4.56 9.64
N ILE A 32 15.68 -5.26 10.77
CA ILE A 32 14.44 -5.50 11.52
C ILE A 32 14.47 -4.78 12.88
N TYR A 33 13.67 -3.72 13.00
CA TYR A 33 13.64 -2.82 14.15
C TYR A 33 12.36 -2.98 14.98
N GLY A 34 12.43 -2.61 16.25
CA GLY A 34 11.24 -2.42 17.09
C GLY A 34 10.40 -1.24 16.55
N GLN A 35 9.07 -1.41 16.46
CA GLN A 35 8.20 -0.31 16.04
C GLN A 35 7.75 0.49 17.26
N HIS A 36 8.31 1.70 17.45
CA HIS A 36 8.10 2.52 18.66
C HIS A 36 6.89 3.47 18.63
N ARG A 37 5.89 3.29 17.75
CA ARG A 37 4.65 4.09 17.85
C ARG A 37 3.74 3.56 18.96
N CYS A 38 4.05 3.93 20.19
CA CYS A 38 3.16 3.73 21.33
C CYS A 38 2.02 4.76 21.27
N GLY A 39 0.81 4.26 20.95
CA GLY A 39 -0.40 5.06 20.77
C GLY A 39 -1.12 4.75 19.46
N LYS A 40 -1.57 3.50 19.26
CA LYS A 40 -2.31 3.08 18.04
C LYS A 40 -3.58 3.94 17.87
N GLY A 41 -3.52 4.94 17.00
CA GLY A 41 -4.63 5.86 16.70
C GLY A 41 -4.73 7.09 17.61
N ARG A 42 -3.76 7.30 18.49
CA ARG A 42 -3.67 8.49 19.36
C ARG A 42 -2.58 9.46 18.87
N ASN A 43 -2.76 10.75 19.12
CA ASN A 43 -1.74 11.78 18.87
C ASN A 43 -0.82 11.99 20.07
N ALA A 44 0.11 12.96 19.99
CA ALA A 44 1.03 13.30 21.06
C ALA A 44 0.35 13.74 22.37
N ARG A 45 -0.90 14.24 22.30
CA ARG A 45 -1.72 14.60 23.48
C ARG A 45 -2.46 13.40 24.09
N GLY A 46 -2.30 12.20 23.54
CA GLY A 46 -3.02 11.00 23.98
C GLY A 46 -4.47 10.90 23.50
N ILE A 47 -4.96 11.86 22.70
CA ILE A 47 -6.34 11.89 22.17
C ILE A 47 -6.46 10.97 20.96
N ILE A 48 -7.59 10.27 20.83
CA ILE A 48 -7.91 9.43 19.67
C ILE A 48 -8.17 10.34 18.45
N THR A 49 -7.27 10.32 17.46
CA THR A 49 -7.43 11.06 16.20
C THR A 49 -7.75 10.14 15.02
N ALA A 50 -7.32 8.88 15.10
CA ALA A 50 -7.69 7.84 14.15
C ALA A 50 -8.47 6.75 14.90
N GLY A 51 -9.80 6.82 14.81
CA GLY A 51 -10.70 5.85 15.42
C GLY A 51 -10.48 4.42 14.91
N HIS A 52 -11.04 3.46 15.66
CA HIS A 52 -11.07 2.04 15.30
C HIS A 52 -9.68 1.37 15.17
N ARG A 53 -8.64 1.96 15.78
CA ARG A 53 -7.30 1.38 15.88
C ARG A 53 -7.00 0.94 17.31
N GLY A 54 -6.22 -0.13 17.47
CA GLY A 54 -5.82 -0.67 18.78
C GLY A 54 -5.78 -2.20 18.79
N GLY A 55 -5.16 -2.79 19.81
CA GLY A 55 -4.95 -4.24 19.90
C GLY A 55 -4.07 -4.78 18.76
N GLY A 56 -4.27 -6.04 18.40
CA GLY A 56 -3.54 -6.72 17.31
C GLY A 56 -2.12 -7.15 17.67
N HIS A 57 -1.56 -8.04 16.87
CA HIS A 57 -0.27 -8.67 17.14
C HIS A 57 0.89 -7.65 17.15
N LYS A 58 1.91 -7.88 17.99
CA LYS A 58 3.15 -7.09 18.00
C LYS A 58 3.86 -7.28 16.66
N ARG A 59 4.38 -6.19 16.09
CA ARG A 59 5.05 -6.19 14.78
C ARG A 59 6.42 -5.58 14.90
N LEU A 60 7.35 -6.12 14.11
CA LEU A 60 8.66 -5.54 13.91
C LEU A 60 8.66 -4.80 12.57
N TYR A 61 9.31 -3.65 12.52
CA TYR A 61 9.44 -2.86 11.32
C TYR A 61 10.60 -3.38 10.46
N ARG A 62 10.30 -3.70 9.20
CA ARG A 62 11.32 -4.04 8.20
C ARG A 62 11.67 -2.78 7.41
N LYS A 63 12.93 -2.35 7.50
CA LYS A 63 13.45 -1.20 6.76
C LYS A 63 13.57 -1.56 5.28
N ILE A 64 12.61 -1.09 4.47
CA ILE A 64 12.65 -1.21 3.02
C ILE A 64 13.47 -0.05 2.46
N ASP A 65 14.31 -0.35 1.48
CA ASP A 65 14.84 0.64 0.55
C ASP A 65 13.80 1.01 -0.52
N PHE A 66 13.10 2.12 -0.30
CA PHE A 66 12.20 2.69 -1.31
C PHE A 66 12.92 3.58 -2.32
N ARG A 67 14.17 3.99 -2.05
CA ARG A 67 14.92 4.94 -2.88
C ARG A 67 15.67 4.26 -4.00
N ARG A 68 16.16 3.03 -3.77
CA ARG A 68 16.97 2.30 -4.76
C ARG A 68 18.14 3.15 -5.23
N ASN A 69 18.83 3.76 -4.26
CA ASN A 69 19.84 4.79 -4.50
C ASN A 69 21.23 4.24 -4.83
N GLU A 70 21.51 2.97 -4.52
CA GLU A 70 22.70 2.28 -5.01
C GLU A 70 22.60 2.10 -6.50
N LYS A 71 23.41 2.85 -7.24
CA LYS A 71 23.44 2.80 -8.69
C LYS A 71 24.52 1.83 -9.16
N ASP A 72 24.20 1.10 -10.22
CA ASP A 72 25.12 0.29 -11.01
C ASP A 72 25.76 -0.90 -10.25
N ILE A 73 25.21 -1.22 -9.08
CA ILE A 73 25.58 -2.41 -8.30
C ILE A 73 24.52 -3.49 -8.52
N TYR A 74 24.97 -4.66 -8.97
CA TYR A 74 24.12 -5.84 -9.14
C TYR A 74 23.81 -6.46 -7.78
N GLY A 75 22.52 -6.71 -7.54
CA GLY A 75 22.02 -7.39 -6.35
C GLY A 75 21.27 -8.67 -6.71
N ARG A 76 21.48 -9.74 -5.93
CA ARG A 76 20.80 -11.02 -6.10
C ARG A 76 19.69 -11.17 -5.06
N ILE A 77 18.51 -11.61 -5.50
CA ILE A 77 17.39 -11.91 -4.61
C ILE A 77 17.69 -13.21 -3.86
N VAL A 78 17.84 -13.13 -2.54
CA VAL A 78 18.17 -14.30 -1.70
C VAL A 78 16.92 -14.95 -1.15
N THR A 79 15.98 -14.15 -0.63
CA THR A 79 14.72 -14.67 -0.08
C THR A 79 13.55 -13.76 -0.41
N ILE A 80 12.36 -14.35 -0.40
CA ILE A 80 11.08 -13.64 -0.46
C ILE A 80 10.40 -13.85 0.88
N GLU A 81 10.09 -12.75 1.57
CA GLU A 81 9.64 -12.75 2.96
C GLU A 81 8.27 -12.08 3.15
N TYR A 82 7.57 -12.50 4.19
CA TYR A 82 6.30 -11.94 4.59
C TYR A 82 6.52 -10.66 5.38
N ASP A 83 5.75 -9.61 5.11
CA ASP A 83 5.73 -8.39 5.92
C ASP A 83 4.43 -8.05 6.63
N PRO A 84 4.40 -7.93 7.98
CA PRO A 84 3.18 -7.63 8.70
C PRO A 84 2.81 -6.14 8.64
N ASN A 85 3.67 -5.26 8.10
CA ASN A 85 3.42 -3.82 8.05
C ASN A 85 2.82 -3.37 6.72
N ARG A 86 2.79 -4.25 5.70
CA ARG A 86 2.21 -3.99 4.38
C ARG A 86 1.52 -5.25 3.86
N ASN A 87 0.81 -5.13 2.74
CA ASN A 87 0.16 -6.27 2.10
C ASN A 87 1.07 -6.98 1.08
N ALA A 88 2.02 -6.26 0.48
CA ALA A 88 3.00 -6.82 -0.45
C ALA A 88 4.05 -7.67 0.26
N TYR A 89 4.57 -8.68 -0.43
CA TYR A 89 5.79 -9.37 0.00
C TYR A 89 7.02 -8.48 -0.19
N ILE A 90 8.10 -8.83 0.49
CA ILE A 90 9.40 -8.17 0.34
C ILE A 90 10.45 -9.17 -0.12
N CYS A 91 11.46 -8.69 -0.84
CA CYS A 91 12.62 -9.49 -1.20
C CYS A 91 13.83 -9.00 -0.41
N LEU A 92 14.60 -9.93 0.15
CA LEU A 92 15.95 -9.64 0.64
C LEU A 92 16.92 -9.74 -0.53
N ILE A 93 17.68 -8.68 -0.74
CA ILE A 93 18.72 -8.60 -1.77
C ILE A 93 20.07 -8.60 -1.08
N HIS A 94 21.03 -9.33 -1.63
CA HIS A 94 22.44 -9.16 -1.34
C HIS A 94 23.11 -8.50 -2.55
N TYR A 95 23.76 -7.37 -2.33
CA TYR A 95 24.54 -6.68 -3.35
C TYR A 95 25.98 -7.18 -3.37
N GLY A 96 26.70 -6.91 -4.47
CA GLY A 96 28.10 -7.31 -4.64
C GLY A 96 29.06 -6.66 -3.63
N ASP A 97 28.70 -5.51 -3.09
CA ASP A 97 29.42 -4.80 -2.02
C ASP A 97 29.22 -5.42 -0.61
N GLY A 98 28.37 -6.44 -0.49
CA GLY A 98 28.01 -7.09 0.77
C GLY A 98 26.83 -6.44 1.49
N GLU A 99 26.29 -5.31 1.00
CA GLU A 99 25.11 -4.69 1.57
C GLU A 99 23.86 -5.57 1.36
N LYS A 100 22.96 -5.51 2.35
CA LYS A 100 21.69 -6.23 2.32
C LYS A 100 20.55 -5.26 2.46
N LYS A 101 19.58 -5.33 1.54
CA LYS A 101 18.40 -4.45 1.58
C LYS A 101 17.11 -5.20 1.29
N TYR A 102 16.03 -4.70 1.88
CA TYR A 102 14.69 -5.13 1.51
C TYR A 102 14.12 -4.24 0.41
N ILE A 103 13.54 -4.86 -0.62
CA ILE A 103 12.69 -4.18 -1.59
C ILE A 103 11.28 -4.74 -1.56
N LEU A 104 10.35 -4.05 -2.23
CA LEU A 104 9.06 -4.65 -2.56
C LEU A 104 9.27 -5.79 -3.56
N HIS A 105 8.60 -6.91 -3.33
CA HIS A 105 8.64 -8.04 -4.24
C HIS A 105 7.88 -7.72 -5.53
N PRO A 106 8.54 -7.67 -6.70
CA PRO A 106 7.85 -7.52 -7.98
C PRO A 106 7.22 -8.85 -8.39
N ARG A 107 6.07 -8.78 -9.08
CA ARG A 107 5.30 -9.95 -9.50
C ARG A 107 6.06 -10.75 -10.55
N GLY A 108 6.53 -11.93 -10.16
CA GLY A 108 7.20 -12.87 -11.06
C GLY A 108 8.69 -13.02 -10.78
N ALA A 109 9.28 -12.19 -9.91
CA ALA A 109 10.65 -12.41 -9.48
C ALA A 109 10.79 -13.70 -8.67
N ILE A 110 11.86 -14.43 -8.91
CA ILE A 110 12.17 -15.69 -8.25
C ILE A 110 13.42 -15.49 -7.39
N ILE A 111 13.62 -16.38 -6.42
CA ILE A 111 14.89 -16.43 -5.68
C ILE A 111 16.02 -16.74 -6.67
N GLY A 112 17.11 -16.00 -6.56
CA GLY A 112 18.28 -16.11 -7.44
C GLY A 112 18.32 -15.08 -8.56
N ASP A 113 17.21 -14.39 -8.86
CA ASP A 113 17.19 -13.31 -9.86
C ASP A 113 18.13 -12.16 -9.49
N THR A 114 18.80 -11.63 -10.51
CA THR A 114 19.63 -10.43 -10.39
C THR A 114 18.81 -9.18 -10.74
N ILE A 115 18.96 -8.14 -9.93
CA ILE A 115 18.34 -6.83 -10.09
C ILE A 115 19.38 -5.74 -9.91
N VAL A 116 19.18 -4.62 -10.59
CA VAL A 116 20.09 -3.47 -10.55
C VAL A 116 19.27 -2.18 -10.64
N SER A 117 19.80 -1.12 -10.05
CA SER A 117 19.26 0.23 -10.16
C SER A 117 20.29 1.13 -10.83
N GLY A 118 19.89 2.03 -11.72
CA GLY A 118 20.85 2.87 -12.45
C GLY A 118 20.22 3.59 -13.63
N THR A 119 21.04 4.41 -14.28
CA THR A 119 20.79 4.93 -15.63
C THR A 119 21.27 3.89 -16.65
N GLU A 120 20.62 3.78 -17.82
CA GLU A 120 21.03 2.84 -18.89
C GLU A 120 20.96 1.34 -18.52
N VAL A 121 20.18 1.01 -17.50
CA VAL A 121 19.97 -0.37 -17.05
C VAL A 121 18.91 -1.09 -17.89
N PRO A 122 19.04 -2.42 -18.13
CA PRO A 122 18.05 -3.17 -18.88
C PRO A 122 16.65 -3.09 -18.26
N ILE A 123 15.63 -3.00 -19.12
CA ILE A 123 14.21 -2.93 -18.72
C ILE A 123 13.73 -4.35 -18.36
N LYS A 124 14.22 -4.85 -17.22
CA LYS A 124 13.85 -6.13 -16.63
C LYS A 124 13.04 -5.89 -15.36
N MET A 125 12.15 -6.83 -15.04
CA MET A 125 11.39 -6.83 -13.81
C MET A 125 12.29 -6.68 -12.57
N GLY A 126 11.94 -5.76 -11.67
CA GLY A 126 12.70 -5.51 -10.43
C GLY A 126 13.85 -4.50 -10.57
N ASN A 127 14.26 -4.16 -11.79
CA ASN A 127 15.21 -3.08 -12.02
C ASN A 127 14.56 -1.72 -11.80
N ALA A 128 15.32 -0.77 -11.27
CA ALA A 128 14.85 0.59 -11.05
C ALA A 128 15.65 1.60 -11.87
N LEU A 129 14.92 2.47 -12.57
CA LEU A 129 15.42 3.36 -13.60
C LEU A 129 14.74 4.73 -13.41
N PRO A 130 15.33 5.84 -13.88
CA PRO A 130 14.58 7.07 -14.07
C PRO A 130 13.51 6.90 -15.16
N LEU A 131 12.42 7.67 -15.06
CA LEU A 131 11.36 7.66 -16.07
C LEU A 131 11.84 8.12 -17.46
N THR A 132 12.99 8.79 -17.55
CA THR A 132 13.66 9.13 -18.83
C THR A 132 13.95 7.91 -19.67
N ASP A 133 14.39 6.82 -19.05
CA ASP A 133 14.98 5.67 -19.76
C ASP A 133 13.93 4.56 -20.01
N MET A 134 12.81 4.60 -19.28
CA MET A 134 11.74 3.61 -19.40
C MET A 134 10.91 3.77 -20.68
N PRO A 135 10.72 2.76 -21.54
CA PRO A 135 9.88 2.91 -22.72
C PRO A 135 8.42 3.21 -22.37
N LEU A 136 7.72 3.88 -23.29
CA LEU A 136 6.29 4.12 -23.16
C LEU A 136 5.53 2.79 -23.09
N GLY A 137 4.42 2.76 -22.36
CA GLY A 137 3.61 1.57 -22.13
C GLY A 137 4.11 0.65 -21.02
N THR A 138 5.33 0.86 -20.50
CA THR A 138 5.88 0.03 -19.42
C THR A 138 5.01 0.04 -18.17
N ALA A 139 4.84 -1.16 -17.59
CA ALA A 139 4.23 -1.36 -16.30
C ALA A 139 5.26 -1.11 -15.20
N ILE A 140 4.96 -0.18 -14.30
CA ILE A 140 5.91 0.29 -13.28
C ILE A 140 5.24 0.36 -11.90
N HIS A 141 6.05 0.27 -10.85
CA HIS A 141 5.63 0.38 -9.46
C HIS A 141 6.70 1.13 -8.64
N ASN A 142 6.39 1.41 -7.37
CA ASN A 142 7.28 2.14 -6.46
C ASN A 142 7.82 3.46 -7.05
N ILE A 143 6.93 4.32 -7.52
CA ILE A 143 7.30 5.53 -8.26
C ILE A 143 7.54 6.70 -7.30
N GLU A 144 8.62 7.44 -7.52
CA GLU A 144 8.89 8.71 -6.83
C GLU A 144 7.96 9.83 -7.34
N ILE A 145 7.46 10.66 -6.42
CA ILE A 145 6.74 11.90 -6.80
C ILE A 145 7.70 13.08 -6.94
N THR A 146 8.78 13.04 -6.16
CA THR A 146 9.82 14.06 -6.11
C THR A 146 11.15 13.32 -6.07
N LEU A 147 12.09 13.77 -6.89
CA LEU A 147 13.42 13.19 -7.02
C LEU A 147 14.06 12.94 -5.65
N GLY A 148 14.53 11.72 -5.40
CA GLY A 148 15.29 11.33 -4.21
C GLY A 148 14.47 11.22 -2.91
N LYS A 149 13.15 11.48 -2.95
CA LYS A 149 12.27 11.28 -1.79
C LYS A 149 11.83 9.82 -1.62
N GLY A 150 12.27 8.92 -2.51
CA GLY A 150 11.92 7.51 -2.51
C GLY A 150 10.53 7.26 -3.09
N GLY A 151 10.29 6.01 -3.47
CA GLY A 151 9.04 5.59 -4.07
C GLY A 151 7.86 5.77 -3.11
N GLN A 152 6.83 6.46 -3.59
CA GLN A 152 5.63 6.80 -2.81
C GLN A 152 4.37 6.19 -3.42
N LEU A 153 4.29 6.13 -4.75
CA LEU A 153 3.12 5.64 -5.49
C LEU A 153 3.26 4.16 -5.85
N ALA A 154 2.10 3.49 -6.04
CA ALA A 154 2.01 2.09 -6.47
C ALA A 154 2.87 1.12 -5.63
N ARG A 155 2.67 1.10 -4.30
CA ARG A 155 3.40 0.22 -3.35
C ARG A 155 2.57 -0.92 -2.77
N ALA A 156 1.25 -0.87 -2.96
CA ALA A 156 0.36 -1.90 -2.43
C ALA A 156 0.48 -3.18 -3.27
N ALA A 157 0.19 -4.32 -2.66
CA ALA A 157 0.11 -5.60 -3.37
C ALA A 157 -0.77 -5.51 -4.63
N GLY A 158 -0.27 -6.01 -5.75
CA GLY A 158 -0.93 -5.92 -7.05
C GLY A 158 -1.00 -4.52 -7.68
N ALA A 159 -0.49 -3.47 -7.03
CA ALA A 159 -0.50 -2.14 -7.60
C ALA A 159 0.46 -2.04 -8.80
N VAL A 160 0.01 -1.35 -9.84
CA VAL A 160 0.78 -1.08 -11.05
C VAL A 160 0.33 0.26 -11.62
N ALA A 161 1.27 1.03 -12.12
CA ALA A 161 1.03 2.21 -12.94
C ALA A 161 1.59 1.96 -14.34
N LYS A 162 1.08 2.70 -15.33
CA LYS A 162 1.59 2.65 -16.70
C LYS A 162 2.16 4.00 -17.10
N LEU A 163 3.32 3.99 -17.75
CA LEU A 163 3.89 5.16 -18.40
C LEU A 163 3.17 5.38 -19.73
N ILE A 164 2.44 6.50 -19.88
CA ILE A 164 1.63 6.76 -21.07
C ILE A 164 2.43 7.57 -22.09
N ALA A 165 2.98 8.69 -21.64
CA ALA A 165 3.65 9.65 -22.51
C ALA A 165 4.82 10.30 -21.75
N LYS A 166 5.77 10.88 -22.50
CA LYS A 166 6.85 11.70 -22.00
C LYS A 166 6.84 13.00 -22.78
N GLU A 167 6.81 14.13 -22.09
CA GLU A 167 6.72 15.44 -22.73
C GLU A 167 7.57 16.44 -21.94
N GLY A 168 8.55 17.06 -22.63
CA GLY A 168 9.46 18.04 -22.06
C GLY A 168 10.20 17.54 -20.81
N LYS A 169 9.86 18.11 -19.65
CA LYS A 169 10.47 17.80 -18.34
C LYS A 169 9.66 16.78 -17.52
N SER A 170 8.50 16.35 -18.02
CA SER A 170 7.53 15.54 -17.29
C SER A 170 7.20 14.24 -18.03
N ALA A 171 6.82 13.23 -17.27
CA ALA A 171 6.29 11.96 -17.71
C ALA A 171 4.84 11.83 -17.22
N THR A 172 3.97 11.36 -18.10
CA THR A 172 2.54 11.17 -17.85
C THR A 172 2.29 9.73 -17.45
N LEU A 173 1.78 9.52 -16.23
CA LEU A 173 1.50 8.20 -15.67
C LEU A 173 0.01 7.99 -15.46
N LYS A 174 -0.46 6.77 -15.77
CA LYS A 174 -1.76 6.27 -15.31
C LYS A 174 -1.56 5.53 -13.99
N LEU A 175 -2.07 6.10 -12.91
CA LEU A 175 -1.97 5.53 -11.56
C LEU A 175 -2.92 4.34 -11.37
N PRO A 176 -2.72 3.50 -10.34
CA PRO A 176 -3.64 2.40 -10.01
C PRO A 176 -5.07 2.87 -9.74
N SER A 177 -5.26 4.14 -9.38
CA SER A 177 -6.58 4.76 -9.18
C SER A 177 -7.30 5.11 -10.47
N GLY A 178 -6.64 5.00 -11.64
CA GLY A 178 -7.13 5.54 -12.91
C GLY A 178 -6.87 7.04 -13.10
N GLU A 179 -6.30 7.73 -12.11
CA GLU A 179 -5.84 9.12 -12.26
C GLU A 179 -4.66 9.19 -13.25
N VAL A 180 -4.70 10.18 -14.15
CA VAL A 180 -3.59 10.50 -15.05
C VAL A 180 -2.87 11.72 -14.51
N ARG A 181 -1.57 11.56 -14.27
CA ARG A 181 -0.76 12.52 -13.53
C ARG A 181 0.62 12.71 -14.16
N LEU A 182 1.08 13.95 -14.20
CA LEU A 182 2.43 14.36 -14.54
C LEU A 182 3.38 14.18 -13.35
N ILE A 183 4.54 13.59 -13.61
CA ILE A 183 5.65 13.42 -12.68
C ILE A 183 6.93 13.87 -13.39
N SER A 184 7.94 14.37 -12.67
CA SER A 184 9.22 14.70 -13.29
C SER A 184 9.86 13.47 -13.94
N LYS A 185 10.41 13.63 -15.15
CA LYS A 185 11.07 12.53 -15.87
C LYS A 185 12.28 11.95 -15.13
N ASN A 186 12.91 12.75 -14.26
CA ASN A 186 14.08 12.33 -13.50
C ASN A 186 13.72 11.44 -12.29
N CYS A 187 12.43 11.34 -11.93
CA CYS A 187 11.99 10.50 -10.81
C CYS A 187 12.25 9.02 -11.12
N SER A 188 12.69 8.27 -10.12
CA SER A 188 12.92 6.83 -10.26
C SER A 188 11.62 6.04 -10.13
N ALA A 189 11.54 4.91 -10.83
CA ALA A 189 10.51 3.91 -10.67
C ALA A 189 11.10 2.51 -10.84
N THR A 190 10.38 1.48 -10.41
CA THR A 190 10.78 0.08 -10.58
C THR A 190 9.91 -0.60 -11.63
N VAL A 191 10.52 -1.31 -12.56
CA VAL A 191 9.81 -2.02 -13.62
C VAL A 191 9.04 -3.22 -13.05
N GLY A 192 7.80 -3.38 -13.50
CA GLY A 192 6.90 -4.47 -13.13
C GLY A 192 5.74 -4.03 -12.24
N GLN A 193 4.89 -5.00 -11.89
CA GLN A 193 3.78 -4.86 -10.95
C GLN A 193 4.21 -5.33 -9.56
N VAL A 194 3.65 -4.77 -8.47
CA VAL A 194 3.89 -5.32 -7.12
C VAL A 194 3.27 -6.71 -6.99
N GLY A 195 3.99 -7.67 -6.41
CA GLY A 195 3.51 -9.03 -6.17
C GLY A 195 2.32 -9.13 -5.20
N ASN A 196 1.97 -10.38 -4.86
CA ASN A 196 0.84 -10.71 -3.97
C ASN A 196 -0.54 -10.21 -4.47
N VAL A 197 -0.82 -10.43 -5.77
CA VAL A 197 -2.04 -9.92 -6.42
C VAL A 197 -3.32 -10.47 -5.76
N GLY A 198 -3.31 -11.73 -5.30
CA GLY A 198 -4.47 -12.40 -4.70
C GLY A 198 -4.83 -11.96 -3.28
N VAL A 199 -4.16 -10.95 -2.70
CA VAL A 199 -4.43 -10.55 -1.31
C VAL A 199 -5.86 -10.03 -1.09
N ASN A 200 -6.48 -9.46 -2.12
CA ASN A 200 -7.84 -8.92 -2.07
C ASN A 200 -8.93 -10.00 -2.11
N GLN A 201 -8.60 -11.19 -2.60
CA GLN A 201 -9.50 -12.35 -2.64
C GLN A 201 -9.58 -13.07 -1.29
N LYS A 202 -8.72 -12.72 -0.33
CA LYS A 202 -8.74 -13.30 1.03
C LYS A 202 -9.96 -12.81 1.81
N ASN A 203 -10.72 -13.76 2.35
CA ASN A 203 -11.79 -13.48 3.30
C ASN A 203 -11.35 -13.85 4.72
N LEU A 204 -11.53 -12.91 5.65
CA LEU A 204 -11.10 -13.06 7.05
C LEU A 204 -11.97 -14.05 7.84
N GLY A 205 -13.19 -14.34 7.38
CA GLY A 205 -14.12 -15.34 7.94
C GLY A 205 -14.74 -15.00 9.30
N ARG A 206 -14.02 -14.30 10.18
CA ARG A 206 -14.44 -14.00 11.56
C ARG A 206 -14.00 -12.62 12.05
N ALA A 207 -14.71 -12.11 13.05
CA ALA A 207 -14.41 -10.82 13.68
C ALA A 207 -13.02 -10.79 14.34
N GLY A 208 -12.63 -11.87 15.04
CA GLY A 208 -11.32 -11.97 15.71
C GLY A 208 -10.13 -11.77 14.76
N SER A 209 -10.22 -12.25 13.53
CA SER A 209 -9.20 -12.04 12.50
C SER A 209 -9.02 -10.56 12.14
N LYS A 210 -10.08 -9.73 12.23
CA LYS A 210 -9.95 -8.26 12.08
C LYS A 210 -9.25 -7.64 13.29
N CYS A 211 -9.56 -8.11 14.50
CA CYS A 211 -8.93 -7.64 15.74
C CYS A 211 -7.41 -7.90 15.73
N TRP A 212 -6.97 -9.06 15.22
CA TRP A 212 -5.55 -9.40 15.05
C TRP A 212 -4.79 -8.41 14.16
N LEU A 213 -5.49 -7.81 13.18
CA LEU A 213 -4.93 -6.77 12.32
C LEU A 213 -4.83 -5.39 13.00
N GLY A 214 -5.31 -5.26 14.24
CA GLY A 214 -5.38 -4.01 14.98
C GLY A 214 -6.54 -3.10 14.55
N LYS A 215 -7.59 -3.70 13.96
CA LYS A 215 -8.84 -3.02 13.58
C LYS A 215 -9.91 -3.33 14.61
N ARG A 216 -10.35 -2.32 15.35
CA ARG A 216 -11.43 -2.42 16.34
C ARG A 216 -12.80 -2.32 15.65
N PRO A 217 -13.88 -2.81 16.28
CA PRO A 217 -15.24 -2.68 15.75
C PRO A 217 -15.62 -1.22 15.48
N VAL A 218 -16.47 -1.01 14.48
CA VAL A 218 -17.02 0.30 14.10
C VAL A 218 -18.50 0.29 14.45
N VAL A 219 -18.96 1.27 15.22
CA VAL A 219 -20.38 1.46 15.53
C VAL A 219 -21.00 2.39 14.48
N ARG A 220 -22.21 2.06 14.01
CA ARG A 220 -22.93 2.87 13.04
C ARG A 220 -23.53 4.10 13.72
N GLY A 221 -23.47 5.26 13.07
CA GLY A 221 -24.02 6.51 13.61
C GLY A 221 -25.52 6.49 13.93
N VAL A 222 -26.30 5.67 13.22
CA VAL A 222 -27.76 5.51 13.44
C VAL A 222 -28.09 4.88 14.80
N VAL A 223 -27.15 4.14 15.38
CA VAL A 223 -27.35 3.44 16.67
C VAL A 223 -26.92 4.32 17.85
N MET A 224 -26.32 5.48 17.58
CA MET A 224 -25.79 6.36 18.62
C MET A 224 -26.85 7.37 19.09
N ASN A 225 -26.54 8.13 20.13
CA ASN A 225 -27.39 9.23 20.57
C ASN A 225 -27.15 10.50 19.71
N PRO A 226 -28.09 11.47 19.71
CA PRO A 226 -27.94 12.72 18.96
C PRO A 226 -26.65 13.51 19.28
N VAL A 227 -26.13 13.38 20.51
CA VAL A 227 -24.88 14.00 20.96
C VAL A 227 -23.63 13.42 20.27
N ASP A 228 -23.67 12.14 19.92
CA ASP A 228 -22.51 11.41 19.38
C ASP A 228 -22.43 11.47 17.86
N HIS A 229 -23.58 11.45 17.18
CA HIS A 229 -23.62 11.41 15.73
C HIS A 229 -24.82 12.18 15.14
N PRO A 230 -24.62 12.87 14.01
CA PRO A 230 -25.67 13.44 13.18
C PRO A 230 -26.86 12.56 12.76
N HIS A 231 -26.81 11.25 13.02
CA HIS A 231 -27.87 10.30 12.64
C HIS A 231 -28.41 9.59 13.88
N GLY A 232 -27.95 9.96 15.07
CA GLY A 232 -28.34 9.31 16.31
C GLY A 232 -29.71 9.77 16.80
N GLY A 233 -30.32 8.94 17.65
CA GLY A 233 -31.66 9.14 18.19
C GLY A 233 -32.79 8.62 17.29
N GLY A 234 -34.01 9.01 17.64
CA GLY A 234 -35.25 8.46 17.09
C GLY A 234 -35.73 7.24 17.88
N GLU A 235 -37.05 7.04 17.91
CA GLU A 235 -37.65 5.87 18.55
C GLU A 235 -37.46 4.62 17.66
N GLY A 236 -36.99 3.52 18.26
CA GLY A 236 -36.70 2.30 17.53
C GLY A 236 -35.62 2.48 16.44
N ARG A 237 -35.90 2.01 15.22
CA ARG A 237 -34.97 2.12 14.09
C ARG A 237 -35.36 3.30 13.21
N ALA A 238 -34.57 4.37 13.26
CA ALA A 238 -34.78 5.54 12.42
C ALA A 238 -34.09 5.45 11.04
N PRO A 239 -34.68 6.05 9.99
CA PRO A 239 -33.97 6.40 8.77
C PRO A 239 -32.99 7.57 9.05
N ILE A 240 -32.21 7.98 8.04
CA ILE A 240 -31.20 9.05 8.20
C ILE A 240 -31.83 10.39 8.62
N GLY A 241 -33.10 10.64 8.28
CA GLY A 241 -33.86 11.83 8.72
C GLY A 241 -33.31 13.19 8.22
N ARG A 242 -32.28 13.18 7.37
CA ARG A 242 -31.60 14.38 6.85
C ARG A 242 -31.45 14.31 5.34
N LYS A 243 -31.41 15.48 4.70
CA LYS A 243 -31.28 15.63 3.23
C LYS A 243 -30.06 14.89 2.65
N LYS A 244 -28.97 14.79 3.41
CA LYS A 244 -27.76 14.06 3.01
C LYS A 244 -27.19 13.30 4.22
N PRO A 245 -26.65 12.08 4.02
CA PRO A 245 -25.89 11.40 5.07
C PRO A 245 -24.68 12.23 5.48
N ALA A 246 -24.42 12.32 6.77
CA ALA A 246 -23.34 13.07 7.37
C ALA A 246 -22.29 12.14 8.01
N THR A 247 -21.08 12.66 8.12
CA THR A 247 -19.98 12.12 8.93
C THR A 247 -20.22 12.45 10.42
N PRO A 248 -19.49 11.84 11.38
CA PRO A 248 -19.62 12.19 12.80
C PRO A 248 -19.40 13.68 13.09
N TRP A 249 -18.65 14.38 12.24
CA TRP A 249 -18.40 15.82 12.35
C TRP A 249 -19.37 16.70 11.53
N GLY A 250 -20.51 16.16 11.09
CA GLY A 250 -21.57 16.94 10.41
C GLY A 250 -21.35 17.22 8.92
N PHE A 251 -20.19 16.89 8.35
CA PHE A 251 -19.97 17.09 6.90
C PHE A 251 -20.72 16.04 6.06
N PRO A 252 -21.24 16.39 4.87
CA PRO A 252 -21.84 15.42 3.96
C PRO A 252 -20.88 14.28 3.59
N ALA A 253 -21.29 13.04 3.84
CA ALA A 253 -20.49 11.84 3.62
C ALA A 253 -20.48 11.37 2.16
N LEU A 254 -21.55 11.66 1.41
CA LEU A 254 -21.70 11.26 0.01
C LEU A 254 -21.57 12.46 -0.94
N GLY A 255 -20.85 12.28 -2.05
CA GLY A 255 -20.78 13.23 -3.16
C GLY A 255 -19.94 14.50 -2.94
N LYS A 256 -19.64 14.89 -1.69
CA LYS A 256 -18.82 16.09 -1.41
C LYS A 256 -17.33 15.84 -1.70
N ARG A 257 -16.75 16.65 -2.60
CA ARG A 257 -15.30 16.63 -2.89
C ARG A 257 -14.54 17.30 -1.73
N SER A 258 -13.57 16.59 -1.15
CA SER A 258 -12.77 17.07 0.00
C SER A 258 -11.36 17.56 -0.36
N ARG A 259 -10.96 17.46 -1.63
CA ARG A 259 -9.67 17.98 -2.10
C ARG A 259 -9.70 19.52 -2.08
N LYS A 260 -8.67 20.15 -1.51
CA LYS A 260 -8.47 21.61 -1.55
C LYS A 260 -8.39 22.09 -3.00
N ARG A 261 -9.13 23.16 -3.35
CA ARG A 261 -9.32 23.63 -4.75
C ARG A 261 -8.07 24.22 -5.42
N ASN A 262 -7.16 24.80 -4.65
CA ASN A 262 -5.97 25.50 -5.15
C ASN A 262 -4.71 24.84 -4.59
N LYS A 263 -4.59 23.52 -4.76
CA LYS A 263 -3.40 22.80 -4.31
C LYS A 263 -2.35 22.88 -5.42
N TYR A 264 -1.09 23.13 -5.08
CA TYR A 264 0.02 23.18 -6.04
C TYR A 264 0.07 21.98 -7.01
N SER A 265 -0.39 20.81 -6.56
CA SER A 265 -0.41 19.58 -7.35
C SER A 265 -1.57 19.48 -8.34
N ASP A 266 -2.46 20.46 -8.41
CA ASP A 266 -3.60 20.45 -9.35
C ASP A 266 -3.11 20.60 -10.80
N ASN A 267 -2.11 21.45 -11.04
CA ASN A 267 -1.46 21.61 -12.35
C ASN A 267 -0.78 20.33 -12.87
N LEU A 268 -0.44 19.41 -11.95
CA LEU A 268 0.21 18.15 -12.30
C LEU A 268 -0.78 17.02 -12.60
N ILE A 269 -2.10 17.25 -12.49
CA ILE A 269 -3.11 16.21 -12.71
C ILE A 269 -3.92 16.52 -13.95
N LEU A 270 -3.76 15.68 -14.96
CA LEU A 270 -4.45 15.83 -16.24
C LEU A 270 -5.87 15.29 -16.18
N ARG A 271 -6.04 14.11 -15.58
CA ARG A 271 -7.36 13.47 -15.45
C ARG A 271 -7.52 12.89 -14.08
N ARG A 272 -8.62 13.25 -13.42
CA ARG A 272 -8.99 12.69 -12.11
C ARG A 272 -9.42 11.22 -12.25
N ARG A 273 -9.23 10.43 -11.19
CA ARG A 273 -9.74 9.05 -11.12
C ARG A 273 -11.20 8.93 -11.59
N SER A 274 -11.45 8.02 -12.52
CA SER A 274 -12.76 7.45 -12.78
C SER A 274 -12.87 6.11 -12.05
N LYS A 275 -14.09 5.73 -11.65
CA LYS A 275 -14.34 4.35 -11.21
C LYS A 275 -14.25 3.41 -12.41
#